data_AF-A0A535A4T6-F1
#
_entry.id   AF-A0A535A4T6-F1
#
_cell.length_a   1.000
_cell.length_b   1.000
_cell.length_c   1.000
_cell.angle_alpha   90.00
_cell.angle_beta   90.00
_cell.angle_gamma   90.00
#
_symmetry.space_group_name_H-M   'P 1'
#
loop_
_entity.id
_entity.type
_entity.pdbx_description
1 polymer ?
#
loop_
_entity_poly.entity_id
_entity_poly.type
_entity_poly.pdbx_seq_one_letter_code
_entity_poly.pdbx_strand_id
1 'polypeptide(L)'
;MSKRGKAEATIGKAGLRDLLSHFEHVDFLSLDDNYDHTKNCPDHWTDFPSAVISLTIDGKTKSVEHYHGCRGLKVLDDLSELEDHVDRVAGSKRWVGRYSRESPLGSTHMYSN
;
A
#
# COMPACT_ATOMS: atom_id res chain seq x y z
N MET A 1 -17.38 -13.05 2.35
CA MET A 1 -17.99 -11.71 2.19
C MET A 1 -16.92 -10.67 2.47
N SER A 2 -16.69 -9.72 1.57
CA SER A 2 -15.81 -8.58 1.86
C SER A 2 -16.53 -7.58 2.78
N LYS A 3 -15.82 -7.03 3.75
CA LYS A 3 -16.31 -6.00 4.64
C LYS A 3 -16.11 -4.64 3.96
N ARG A 4 -17.18 -3.87 3.80
CA ARG A 4 -17.12 -2.50 3.25
C ARG A 4 -16.83 -1.51 4.38
N GLY A 5 -16.08 -0.46 4.06
CA GLY A 5 -15.75 0.62 5.01
C GLY A 5 -14.56 0.28 5.93
N LYS A 6 -14.41 1.06 7.01
CA LYS A 6 -13.25 0.98 7.91
C LYS A 6 -13.18 -0.39 8.61
N ALA A 7 -12.00 -1.00 8.61
CA ALA A 7 -11.68 -2.22 9.34
C ALA A 7 -10.33 -2.06 10.06
N GLU A 8 -10.22 -2.65 11.25
CA GLU A 8 -9.05 -2.51 12.11
C GLU A 8 -8.61 -3.88 12.64
N ALA A 9 -7.30 -4.07 12.80
CA ALA A 9 -6.68 -5.24 13.42
C ALA A 9 -5.82 -4.79 14.60
N THR A 10 -5.72 -5.64 15.63
CA THR A 10 -4.66 -5.55 16.63
C THR A 10 -3.61 -6.61 16.33
N ILE A 11 -2.33 -6.23 16.41
CA ILE A 11 -1.19 -7.11 16.18
C ILE A 11 -0.40 -7.29 17.47
N GLY A 12 0.30 -8.41 17.60
CA GLY A 12 1.19 -8.66 18.74
C GLY A 12 2.52 -7.90 18.63
N LYS A 13 3.29 -7.91 19.72
CA LYS A 13 4.62 -7.26 19.79
C LYS A 13 5.58 -7.73 18.69
N ALA A 14 5.53 -9.01 18.32
CA ALA A 14 6.38 -9.54 17.25
C ALA A 14 6.06 -8.91 15.89
N GLY A 15 4.77 -8.82 15.53
CA GLY A 15 4.34 -8.16 14.29
C GLY A 15 4.63 -6.65 14.30
N LEU A 16 4.50 -5.99 15.46
CA LEU A 16 4.90 -4.58 15.57
C LEU A 16 6.41 -4.40 15.32
N ARG A 17 7.27 -5.23 15.91
CA ARG A 17 8.73 -5.17 15.70
C ARG A 17 9.12 -5.44 14.25
N ASP A 18 8.46 -6.42 13.62
CA ASP A 18 8.65 -6.76 12.21
C ASP A 18 8.32 -5.56 11.31
N LEU A 19 7.16 -4.93 11.53
CA LEU A 19 6.78 -3.70 10.81
C LEU A 19 7.80 -2.58 11.01
N LEU A 20 8.19 -2.29 12.25
CA LEU A 20 9.16 -1.22 12.53
C LEU A 20 10.48 -1.43 11.81
N SER A 21 10.97 -2.66 11.71
CA SER A 21 12.19 -2.95 10.95
C SER A 21 12.05 -2.68 9.44
N HIS A 22 10.87 -2.86 8.86
CA HIS A 22 10.61 -2.51 7.46
C HIS A 22 10.46 -1.00 7.27
N PHE A 23 9.80 -0.30 8.21
CA PHE A 23 9.76 1.17 8.21
C PHE A 23 11.16 1.79 8.29
N GLU A 24 12.05 1.22 9.10
CA GLU A 24 13.46 1.62 9.19
C GLU A 24 14.23 1.29 7.90
N HIS A 25 14.00 0.11 7.31
CA HIS A 25 14.69 -0.32 6.09
C HIS A 25 14.46 0.64 4.91
N VAL A 26 13.24 1.16 4.77
CA VAL A 26 12.89 2.11 3.69
C VAL A 26 13.17 3.57 4.05
N ASP A 27 13.75 3.82 5.23
CA ASP A 27 13.94 5.15 5.81
C ASP A 27 12.67 6.02 5.75
N PHE A 28 11.54 5.45 6.17
CA PHE A 28 10.20 5.98 5.92
C PHE A 28 10.00 7.44 6.34
N LEU A 29 10.67 7.86 7.41
CA LEU A 29 10.56 9.23 7.93
C LEU A 29 11.21 10.27 7.02
N SER A 30 12.17 9.86 6.19
CA SER A 30 12.89 10.71 5.23
C SER A 30 12.23 10.78 3.86
N LEU A 31 11.23 9.92 3.57
CA LEU A 31 10.51 9.91 2.30
C LEU A 31 9.76 11.22 2.06
N ASP A 32 9.48 11.53 0.80
CA ASP A 32 8.53 12.60 0.48
C ASP A 32 7.11 12.19 0.91
N ASP A 33 6.28 13.18 1.20
CA ASP A 33 4.89 12.93 1.64
C ASP A 33 4.00 12.38 0.51
N ASN A 34 4.41 12.54 -0.75
CA ASN A 34 3.62 12.18 -1.91
C ASN A 34 4.49 11.74 -3.10
N TYR A 35 4.10 10.61 -3.69
CA TYR A 35 4.57 10.07 -4.95
C TYR A 35 3.34 9.84 -5.86
N ASP A 36 2.99 10.84 -6.66
CA ASP A 36 1.82 10.84 -7.56
C ASP A 36 2.24 10.95 -9.03
N HIS A 37 1.29 11.05 -9.95
CA HIS A 37 1.54 11.18 -11.39
C HIS A 37 2.20 12.52 -11.82
N THR A 38 2.42 13.45 -10.88
CA THR A 38 2.91 14.81 -11.15
C THR A 38 4.24 15.13 -10.47
N LYS A 39 4.52 14.54 -9.31
CA LYS A 39 5.69 14.83 -8.48
C LYS A 39 6.39 13.55 -8.06
N ASN A 40 7.72 13.63 -8.00
CA ASN A 40 8.58 12.52 -7.56
C ASN A 40 8.34 11.24 -8.36
N CYS A 41 7.99 11.40 -9.63
CA CYS A 41 7.53 10.32 -10.49
C CYS A 41 8.15 10.39 -11.88
N PRO A 42 9.32 9.75 -12.07
CA PRO A 42 10.02 9.78 -13.34
C PRO A 42 9.23 9.17 -14.49
N ASP A 43 8.48 8.11 -14.22
CA ASP A 43 7.63 7.41 -15.19
C ASP A 43 6.32 7.03 -14.52
N HIS A 44 5.20 7.05 -15.26
CA HIS A 44 3.93 6.62 -14.72
C HIS A 44 3.02 5.94 -15.73
N TRP A 45 2.26 4.97 -15.24
CA TRP A 45 1.15 4.34 -15.93
C TRP A 45 -0.18 4.76 -15.31
N THR A 46 -1.27 4.72 -16.09
CA THR A 46 -2.61 5.11 -15.62
C THR A 46 -3.39 3.93 -15.06
N ASP A 47 -4.43 4.22 -14.28
CA ASP A 47 -5.40 3.25 -13.75
C ASP A 47 -4.84 2.21 -12.76
N PHE A 48 -3.76 2.57 -12.06
CA PHE A 48 -3.23 1.79 -10.94
C PHE A 48 -3.90 2.18 -9.60
N PRO A 49 -3.87 1.31 -8.58
CA PRO A 49 -4.32 1.67 -7.23
C PRO A 49 -3.35 2.65 -6.55
N SER A 50 -3.79 3.24 -5.45
CA SER A 50 -2.96 4.02 -4.53
C SER A 50 -3.00 3.44 -3.13
N ALA A 51 -1.93 3.68 -2.37
CA ALA A 51 -1.85 3.38 -0.95
C ALA A 51 -1.52 4.65 -0.15
N VAL A 52 -2.04 4.71 1.08
CA VAL A 52 -1.67 5.72 2.07
C VAL A 52 -1.21 4.98 3.32
N ILE A 53 0.07 5.12 3.66
CA ILE A 53 0.63 4.60 4.90
C ILE A 53 0.86 5.76 5.87
N SER A 54 0.51 5.54 7.13
CA SER A 54 0.85 6.47 8.21
C SER A 54 1.53 5.73 9.36
N LEU A 55 2.58 6.34 9.89
CA LEU A 55 3.29 5.89 11.09
C LEU A 55 3.16 6.96 12.17
N THR A 56 2.59 6.60 13.32
CA THR A 56 2.46 7.48 14.49
C THR A 56 3.33 6.97 15.63
N ILE A 57 4.31 7.77 16.05
CA ILE A 57 5.22 7.49 17.18
C ILE A 57 5.28 8.74 18.05
N ASP A 58 5.09 8.58 19.37
CA ASP A 58 5.14 9.67 20.35
C ASP A 58 4.27 10.90 19.98
N GLY A 59 3.10 10.63 19.41
CA GLY A 59 2.13 11.66 18.99
C GLY A 59 2.49 12.40 17.68
N LYS A 60 3.63 12.09 17.07
CA LYS A 60 4.01 12.60 15.75
C LYS A 60 3.59 11.60 14.68
N THR A 61 3.02 12.10 13.59
CA THR A 61 2.57 11.27 12.47
C THR A 61 3.30 11.66 11.20
N LYS A 62 3.90 10.66 10.53
CA LYS A 62 4.35 10.74 9.14
C LYS A 62 3.35 10.00 8.28
N SER A 63 2.97 10.58 7.14
CA SER A 63 2.09 9.92 6.16
C SER A 63 2.72 10.04 4.77
N VAL A 64 2.61 8.97 3.99
CA VAL A 64 3.07 8.93 2.60
C VAL A 64 1.92 8.45 1.73
N GLU A 65 1.58 9.23 0.70
CA GLU A 65 0.67 8.84 -0.37
C GLU A 65 1.48 8.33 -1.56
N HIS A 66 1.12 7.15 -2.05
CA HIS A 66 1.82 6.46 -3.11
C HIS A 66 0.84 5.96 -4.16
N TYR A 67 0.93 6.52 -5.36
CA TYR A 67 0.26 6.01 -6.54
C TYR A 67 1.09 4.89 -7.16
N HIS A 68 0.59 3.65 -7.22
CA HIS A 68 1.35 2.50 -7.71
C HIS A 68 1.63 2.53 -9.22
N GLY A 69 0.97 3.44 -9.93
CA GLY A 69 1.29 3.71 -11.31
C GLY A 69 2.57 4.54 -11.43
N CYS A 70 3.07 5.15 -10.35
CA CYS A 70 4.33 5.86 -10.32
C CYS A 70 5.52 4.90 -10.23
N ARG A 71 6.54 5.06 -11.08
CA ARG A 71 7.62 4.09 -11.25
C ARG A 71 8.95 4.77 -11.57
N GLY A 72 10.02 3.97 -11.59
CA GLY A 72 11.35 4.39 -12.02
C GLY A 72 12.28 4.83 -10.89
N LEU A 73 11.85 4.71 -9.63
CA LEU A 73 12.69 4.93 -8.45
C LEU A 73 12.67 3.69 -7.56
N LYS A 74 13.84 3.23 -7.11
CA LYS A 74 13.97 2.08 -6.21
C LYS A 74 13.13 2.24 -4.94
N VAL A 75 13.03 3.46 -4.43
CA VAL A 75 12.27 3.77 -3.21
C VAL A 75 10.78 3.43 -3.33
N LEU A 76 10.22 3.45 -4.55
CA LEU A 76 8.82 3.10 -4.79
C LEU A 76 8.60 1.58 -4.72
N ASP A 77 9.57 0.79 -5.18
CA ASP A 77 9.53 -0.67 -5.04
C ASP A 77 9.60 -1.05 -3.55
N ASP A 78 10.54 -0.45 -2.81
CA ASP A 78 10.69 -0.67 -1.37
C ASP A 78 9.42 -0.24 -0.59
N LEU A 79 8.78 0.86 -0.99
CA LEU A 79 7.53 1.35 -0.40
C LEU A 79 6.36 0.41 -0.67
N SER A 80 6.23 -0.13 -1.90
CA SER A 80 5.23 -1.16 -2.22
C SER A 80 5.43 -2.44 -1.41
N GLU A 81 6.68 -2.86 -1.19
CA GLU A 81 6.97 -4.02 -0.34
C GLU A 81 6.54 -3.80 1.13
N LEU A 82 6.75 -2.58 1.67
CA LEU A 82 6.29 -2.19 3.00
C LEU A 82 4.74 -2.21 3.07
N GLU A 83 4.04 -1.69 2.07
CA GLU A 83 2.57 -1.71 1.97
C GLU A 83 2.01 -3.12 1.98
N ASP A 84 2.55 -3.99 1.13
CA ASP A 84 2.17 -5.39 1.09
C ASP A 84 2.48 -6.09 2.42
N HIS A 85 3.56 -5.69 3.10
CA HIS A 85 3.93 -6.25 4.40
C HIS A 85 2.95 -5.82 5.50
N VAL A 86 2.53 -4.55 5.53
CA VAL A 86 1.46 -4.06 6.41
C VAL A 86 0.19 -4.88 6.21
N ASP A 87 -0.22 -5.12 4.96
CA ASP A 87 -1.41 -5.92 4.63
C ASP A 87 -1.30 -7.37 5.12
N ARG A 88 -0.12 -7.98 4.98
CA ARG A 88 0.16 -9.33 5.49
C ARG A 88 0.06 -9.39 7.01
N VAL A 89 0.72 -8.46 7.72
CA VAL A 89 0.76 -8.44 9.19
C VAL A 89 -0.60 -8.10 9.79
N ALA A 90 -1.35 -7.17 9.19
CA ALA A 90 -2.72 -6.84 9.58
C ALA A 90 -3.74 -7.94 9.24
N GLY A 91 -3.38 -8.85 8.32
CA GLY A 91 -4.26 -9.89 7.81
C GLY A 91 -5.43 -9.33 7.01
N SER A 92 -5.20 -8.26 6.24
CA SER A 92 -6.28 -7.47 5.62
C SER A 92 -7.11 -8.24 4.60
N LYS A 93 -6.55 -9.31 4.03
CA LYS A 93 -7.23 -10.26 3.13
C LYS A 93 -8.57 -10.78 3.66
N ARG A 94 -8.74 -10.86 4.99
CA ARG A 94 -10.00 -11.29 5.62
C ARG A 94 -11.16 -10.30 5.40
N TRP A 95 -10.85 -9.04 5.09
CA TRP A 95 -11.85 -7.99 4.86
C TRP A 95 -12.07 -7.71 3.38
N VAL A 96 -11.02 -7.71 2.56
CA VAL A 96 -11.15 -7.38 1.13
C VAL A 96 -11.52 -8.60 0.27
N GLY A 97 -11.43 -9.81 0.82
CA GLY A 97 -11.77 -11.06 0.13
C GLY A 97 -10.78 -11.41 -0.98
N ARG A 98 -11.00 -12.54 -1.67
CA ARG A 98 -10.39 -12.76 -2.98
C ARG A 98 -11.21 -11.99 -4.01
N TYR A 99 -10.55 -11.35 -4.98
CA TYR A 99 -11.21 -10.83 -6.17
C TYR A 99 -11.95 -12.00 -6.86
N SER A 100 -13.23 -12.18 -6.57
CA SER A 100 -14.08 -13.03 -7.41
C SER A 100 -14.21 -12.27 -8.72
N ARG A 101 -13.77 -12.86 -9.83
CA ARG A 101 -14.01 -12.37 -11.21
C ARG A 101 -15.52 -12.28 -11.58
N GLU A 102 -16.40 -12.39 -10.60
CA GLU A 102 -17.85 -12.27 -10.67
C GLU A 102 -18.36 -11.00 -9.97
N SER A 103 -17.48 -10.06 -9.62
CA SER A 103 -17.93 -8.72 -9.19
C SER A 103 -18.61 -8.01 -10.37
N PRO A 104 -19.80 -7.39 -10.20
CA PRO A 104 -20.54 -6.74 -11.29
C PRO A 104 -19.83 -5.52 -11.91
N LEU A 105 -18.67 -5.13 -11.36
CA LEU A 105 -17.86 -3.99 -11.82
C LEU A 105 -16.64 -4.42 -12.66
N GLY A 106 -16.50 -5.70 -12.99
CA GLY A 106 -15.38 -6.21 -13.77
C GLY A 106 -15.83 -7.25 -14.78
N SER A 107 -16.66 -6.84 -15.75
CA SER A 107 -16.91 -7.67 -16.92
C SER A 107 -16.20 -7.08 -18.14
N THR A 108 -15.28 -7.90 -18.67
CA THR A 108 -14.81 -7.94 -20.07
C THR A 108 -13.83 -6.84 -20.47
N HIS A 109 -12.60 -7.21 -20.84
CA HIS A 109 -12.17 -7.24 -22.25
C HIS A 109 -10.96 -8.19 -22.37
N MET A 110 -11.20 -9.34 -23.01
CA MET A 110 -10.14 -10.14 -23.61
C MET A 110 -9.55 -9.32 -24.77
N TYR A 111 -8.23 -9.18 -24.81
CA TYR A 111 -7.53 -9.00 -26.07
C TYR A 111 -6.66 -10.23 -26.28
N SER A 112 -7.08 -11.06 -27.23
CA SER A 112 -6.19 -12.01 -27.90
C SER A 112 -5.27 -11.20 -28.82
N ASN A 113 -4.00 -11.61 -28.87
CA ASN A 113 -3.22 -11.54 -30.10
C ASN A 113 -2.39 -12.82 -30.20
#